data_AF-A0A2V5IUN1-F1
#
_entry.id   AF-A0A2V5IUN1-F1
#
_cell.length_a   1.000
_cell.length_b   1.000
_cell.length_c   1.000
_cell.angle_alpha   90.00
_cell.angle_beta   90.00
_cell.angle_gamma   90.00
#
_symmetry.space_group_name_H-M   'P 1'
#
loop_
_entity.id
_entity.type
_entity.pdbx_description
1 polymer ?
#
loop_
_entity_poly.entity_id
_entity_poly.type
_entity_poly.pdbx_seq_one_letter_code
_entity_poly.pdbx_strand_id
1 'polypeptide(L)'
;MIVGLVEKLVEGIWPRSDAERKALFQRLNFVSGASWDDAEPASALAHYSLSTQQPGEISSSWNTFNGRFLGISLQLYTDMNTDNPATRQGFEDFRQRFTTRYGEGRNPWHDPLIQACVWQVNGRRIAIRFFNLQHSGMLLTVDDAGLATASEAEIRRRGAPTHWNDSEEGTSPFNLPRMGAKS
;
A
#
# COMPACT_ATOMS: atom_id res chain seq x y z
N MET A 1 13.43 11.32 14.42
CA MET A 1 12.12 11.90 14.06
C MET A 1 11.70 11.29 12.74
N ILE A 2 10.46 10.78 12.66
CA ILE A 2 9.96 10.02 11.49
C ILE A 2 9.99 10.83 10.19
N VAL A 3 9.69 12.14 10.23
CA VAL A 3 9.72 12.99 9.03
C VAL A 3 11.12 12.98 8.38
N GLY A 4 12.18 13.15 9.18
CA GLY A 4 13.56 13.07 8.67
C GLY A 4 13.97 11.67 8.18
N LEU A 5 13.29 10.61 8.64
CA LEU A 5 13.47 9.27 8.10
C LEU A 5 12.83 9.16 6.69
N VAL A 6 11.62 9.69 6.52
CA VAL A 6 10.94 9.75 5.22
C VAL A 6 11.75 10.57 4.22
N GLU A 7 12.27 11.72 4.62
CA GLU A 7 13.14 12.55 3.78
C GLU A 7 14.35 11.77 3.26
N LYS A 8 15.04 11.03 4.13
CA LYS A 8 16.19 10.19 3.73
C LYS A 8 15.83 9.09 2.74
N LEU A 9 14.62 8.54 2.82
CA LEU A 9 14.11 7.52 1.90
C LEU A 9 13.76 8.12 0.53
N VAL A 10 13.16 9.31 0.53
CA VAL A 10 12.68 9.99 -0.68
C VAL A 10 13.82 10.66 -1.46
N GLU A 11 14.79 11.25 -0.76
CA GLU A 11 15.93 11.95 -1.35
C GLU A 11 17.10 11.01 -1.67
N GLY A 12 17.19 9.86 -0.98
CA GLY A 12 18.23 8.86 -1.20
C GLY A 12 18.02 8.00 -2.45
N ILE A 13 19.04 7.23 -2.83
CA ILE A 13 18.94 6.22 -3.90
C ILE A 13 18.00 5.10 -3.45
N TRP A 14 16.98 4.81 -4.28
CA TRP A 14 16.08 3.69 -4.03
C TRP A 14 16.74 2.36 -4.39
N PRO A 15 16.68 1.34 -3.52
CA PRO A 15 17.29 0.04 -3.78
C PRO A 15 16.74 -0.65 -5.02
N ARG A 16 17.62 -1.19 -5.85
CA ARG A 16 17.31 -2.01 -7.02
C ARG A 16 17.62 -3.49 -6.80
N SER A 17 18.35 -3.81 -5.74
CA SER A 17 18.70 -5.18 -5.35
C SER A 17 18.57 -5.38 -3.84
N ASP A 18 18.55 -6.63 -3.38
CA ASP A 18 18.54 -6.94 -1.94
C ASP A 18 19.82 -6.46 -1.23
N ALA A 19 20.98 -6.49 -1.92
CA ALA A 19 22.22 -5.96 -1.36
C ALA A 19 22.14 -4.45 -1.09
N GLU A 20 21.60 -3.68 -2.04
CA GLU A 20 21.37 -2.24 -1.88
C GLU A 20 20.33 -1.96 -0.79
N ARG A 21 19.29 -2.79 -0.69
CA ARG A 21 18.27 -2.68 0.37
C ARG A 21 18.89 -2.92 1.75
N LYS A 22 19.73 -3.94 1.90
CA LYS A 22 20.48 -4.21 3.15
C LYS A 22 21.37 -3.03 3.53
N ALA A 23 22.08 -2.45 2.56
CA ALA A 23 22.92 -1.27 2.78
C ALA A 23 22.09 -0.04 3.20
N LEU A 24 20.93 0.18 2.56
CA LEU A 24 19.99 1.22 2.96
C LEU A 24 19.50 1.01 4.39
N PHE A 25 19.09 -0.22 4.73
CA PHE A 25 18.55 -0.55 6.05
C PHE A 25 19.60 -0.33 7.14
N GLN A 26 20.83 -0.78 6.90
CA GLN A 26 21.95 -0.53 7.80
C GLN A 26 22.17 0.98 8.04
N ARG A 27 22.17 1.79 6.98
CA ARG A 27 22.33 3.25 7.08
C ARG A 27 21.20 3.93 7.85
N LEU A 28 19.99 3.39 7.79
CA LEU A 28 18.80 3.91 8.47
C LEU A 28 18.55 3.27 9.84
N ASN A 29 19.41 2.36 10.28
CA ASN A 29 19.24 1.54 11.50
C ASN A 29 17.89 0.79 11.49
N PHE A 30 17.54 0.23 10.33
CA PHE A 30 16.41 -0.66 10.17
C PHE A 30 16.84 -2.10 10.35
N VAL A 31 16.02 -2.88 11.06
CA VAL A 31 16.20 -4.32 11.21
C VAL A 31 15.01 -5.02 10.56
N SER A 32 15.28 -5.83 9.55
CA SER A 32 14.26 -6.70 8.95
C SER A 32 14.00 -7.87 9.86
N GLY A 33 12.73 -8.18 10.10
CA GLY A 33 12.31 -9.39 10.80
C GLY A 33 11.75 -10.46 9.85
N ALA A 34 10.91 -11.33 10.41
CA ALA A 34 10.31 -12.46 9.72
C ALA A 34 9.32 -12.04 8.63
N SER A 35 9.15 -12.90 7.62
CA SER A 35 8.07 -12.75 6.64
C SER A 35 6.71 -13.04 7.30
N TRP A 36 5.69 -12.30 6.88
CA TRP A 36 4.31 -12.48 7.35
C TRP A 36 3.50 -13.41 6.46
N ASP A 37 3.88 -13.55 5.20
CA ASP A 37 3.15 -14.42 4.29
C ASP A 37 3.51 -15.87 4.64
N ASP A 38 2.49 -16.70 4.79
CA ASP A 38 2.66 -18.14 4.85
C ASP A 38 3.41 -18.60 3.59
N ALA A 39 4.02 -19.78 3.63
CA ALA A 39 4.82 -20.36 2.55
C ALA A 39 3.98 -20.73 1.30
N GLU A 40 3.06 -19.87 0.86
CA GLU A 40 2.46 -19.94 -0.45
C GLU A 40 3.55 -19.76 -1.51
N PRO A 41 3.63 -20.67 -2.49
CA PRO A 41 4.62 -20.54 -3.55
C PRO A 41 4.31 -19.31 -4.40
N ALA A 42 5.28 -18.41 -4.51
CA ALA A 42 5.37 -17.34 -5.49
C ALA A 42 4.30 -16.23 -5.44
N SER A 43 3.93 -15.75 -4.25
CA SER A 43 3.27 -14.43 -4.18
C SER A 43 4.19 -13.36 -4.76
N ALA A 44 3.68 -12.61 -5.74
CA ALA A 44 4.40 -11.47 -6.33
C ALA A 44 4.63 -10.37 -5.28
N LEU A 45 3.79 -10.29 -4.25
CA LEU A 45 3.90 -9.35 -3.14
C LEU A 45 4.32 -10.12 -1.88
N ALA A 46 5.44 -9.73 -1.27
CA ALA A 46 5.88 -10.31 -0.01
C ALA A 46 6.02 -9.26 1.08
N HIS A 47 5.64 -9.59 2.31
CA HIS A 47 5.64 -8.72 3.48
C HIS A 47 6.57 -9.25 4.57
N TYR A 48 7.21 -8.32 5.26
CA TYR A 48 8.17 -8.60 6.30
C TYR A 48 8.00 -7.60 7.45
N SER A 49 8.20 -8.05 8.68
CA SER A 49 8.29 -7.10 9.80
C SER A 49 9.52 -6.22 9.67
N LEU A 50 9.38 -4.99 10.16
CA LEU A 50 10.45 -4.00 10.23
C LEU A 50 10.52 -3.50 11.66
N SER A 51 11.71 -3.46 12.24
CA SER A 51 11.98 -2.70 13.45
C SER A 51 12.75 -1.43 13.07
N THR A 52 12.25 -0.30 13.55
CA THR A 52 12.93 0.99 13.45
C THR A 52 13.46 1.38 14.81
N GLN A 53 14.65 1.99 14.88
CA GLN A 53 15.21 2.55 16.12
C GLN A 53 14.59 3.92 16.48
N GLN A 54 13.35 4.17 16.03
CA GLN A 54 12.65 5.41 16.36
C GLN A 54 11.96 5.26 17.72
N PRO A 55 11.90 6.32 18.54
CA PRO A 55 11.24 6.25 19.83
C PRO A 55 9.74 6.04 19.69
N GLY A 56 9.16 5.30 20.65
CA GLY A 56 7.75 4.95 20.69
C GLY A 56 7.46 3.54 20.18
N GLU A 57 6.26 3.06 20.47
CA GLU A 57 5.77 1.79 19.92
C GLU A 57 5.27 2.04 18.49
N ILE A 58 6.05 1.58 17.52
CA ILE A 58 5.75 1.72 16.10
C ILE A 58 5.64 0.32 15.51
N SER A 59 4.44 -0.04 15.08
CA SER A 59 4.28 -1.21 14.23
C SER A 59 4.75 -0.84 12.82
N SER A 60 5.74 -1.56 12.31
CA SER A 60 6.29 -1.27 10.99
C SER A 60 6.58 -2.52 10.18
N SER A 61 6.47 -2.37 8.87
CA SER A 61 6.74 -3.43 7.92
C SER A 61 7.39 -2.88 6.65
N TRP A 62 7.92 -3.81 5.85
CA TRP A 62 8.39 -3.52 4.51
C TRP A 62 7.96 -4.62 3.56
N ASN A 63 7.93 -4.32 2.27
CA ASN A 63 7.45 -5.25 1.28
C ASN A 63 8.28 -5.28 0.00
N THR A 64 8.09 -6.33 -0.78
CA THR A 64 8.66 -6.49 -2.11
C THR A 64 7.59 -6.79 -3.13
N PHE A 65 7.76 -6.31 -4.36
CA PHE A 65 6.99 -6.72 -5.52
C PHE A 65 7.90 -7.36 -6.58
N ASN A 66 7.61 -8.59 -6.99
CA ASN A 66 8.45 -9.41 -7.86
C ASN A 66 9.92 -9.46 -7.40
N GLY A 67 10.13 -9.66 -6.10
CA GLY A 67 11.46 -9.71 -5.47
C GLY A 67 12.19 -8.36 -5.39
N ARG A 68 11.59 -7.26 -5.86
CA ARG A 68 12.17 -5.91 -5.79
C ARG A 68 11.59 -5.17 -4.59
N PHE A 69 12.44 -4.42 -3.89
CA PHE A 69 12.02 -3.60 -2.75
C PHE A 69 10.96 -2.57 -3.16
N LEU A 70 9.75 -2.74 -2.64
CA LEU A 70 8.60 -1.92 -2.98
C LEU A 70 8.49 -0.71 -2.06
N GLY A 71 8.51 -0.91 -0.74
CA GLY A 71 8.31 0.18 0.19
C GLY A 71 8.33 -0.24 1.66
N ILE A 72 8.04 0.74 2.51
CA ILE A 72 7.84 0.57 3.95
C ILE A 72 6.49 1.13 4.39
N SER A 73 5.97 0.57 5.47
CA SER A 73 4.75 1.02 6.14
C SER A 73 5.03 1.22 7.63
N LEU A 74 4.60 2.35 8.18
CA LEU A 74 4.70 2.70 9.59
C LEU A 74 3.30 3.00 10.12
N GLN A 75 2.88 2.30 11.17
CA GLN A 75 1.67 2.61 11.92
C GLN A 75 2.06 3.44 13.14
N LEU A 76 1.52 4.64 13.21
CA LEU A 76 1.88 5.70 14.14
C LEU A 76 0.64 6.16 14.90
N TYR A 77 0.84 6.68 16.12
CA TYR A 77 -0.23 7.27 16.93
C TYR A 77 -1.47 6.35 17.09
N THR A 78 -1.22 5.05 17.30
CA THR A 78 -2.27 4.05 17.48
C THR A 78 -2.90 4.16 18.86
N ASP A 79 -4.21 4.30 18.91
CA ASP A 79 -5.01 4.37 20.13
C ASP A 79 -6.34 3.66 19.90
N MET A 80 -6.80 2.90 20.91
CA MET A 80 -8.08 2.19 20.85
C MET A 80 -9.28 3.14 20.89
N ASN A 81 -9.10 4.37 21.37
CA ASN A 81 -10.12 5.40 21.34
C ASN A 81 -10.32 5.92 19.92
N THR A 82 -11.57 6.05 19.51
CA THR A 82 -11.96 6.69 18.27
C THR A 82 -11.72 8.20 18.33
N ASP A 83 -11.37 8.79 17.20
CA ASP A 83 -11.13 10.23 17.03
C ASP A 83 -10.22 10.88 18.09
N ASN A 84 -9.15 10.18 18.48
CA ASN A 84 -8.16 10.70 19.42
C ASN A 84 -7.55 12.02 18.90
N PRO A 85 -7.64 13.14 19.67
CA PRO A 85 -7.11 14.44 19.26
C PRO A 85 -5.60 14.46 19.01
N ALA A 86 -4.82 13.69 19.76
CA ALA A 86 -3.38 13.60 19.59
C ALA A 86 -3.01 12.89 18.29
N THR A 87 -3.74 11.84 17.89
CA THR A 87 -3.55 11.19 16.58
C THR A 87 -3.89 12.14 15.44
N ARG A 88 -4.99 12.89 15.56
CA ARG A 88 -5.38 13.90 14.58
C ARG A 88 -4.33 15.00 14.45
N GLN A 89 -3.82 15.51 15.58
CA GLN A 89 -2.74 16.50 15.58
C GLN A 89 -1.47 15.93 14.92
N GLY A 90 -1.12 14.68 15.23
CA GLY A 90 0.01 14.00 14.58
C GLY A 90 -0.16 13.91 13.06
N PHE A 91 -1.36 13.59 12.57
CA PHE A 91 -1.65 13.59 11.14
C PHE A 91 -1.47 14.98 10.50
N GLU A 92 -2.05 16.02 11.11
CA GLU A 92 -1.94 17.39 10.58
C GLU A 92 -0.49 17.91 10.60
N ASP A 93 0.28 17.58 11.64
CA ASP A 93 1.70 17.95 11.73
C ASP A 93 2.52 17.33 10.59
N PHE A 94 2.29 16.06 10.27
CA PHE A 94 2.94 15.39 9.14
C PHE A 94 2.48 15.98 7.81
N ARG A 95 1.18 16.19 7.64
CA ARG A 95 0.61 16.81 6.44
C ARG A 95 1.23 18.18 6.19
N GLN A 96 1.28 19.04 7.19
CA GLN A 96 1.84 20.39 7.09
C GLN A 96 3.34 20.35 6.73
N ARG A 97 4.12 19.47 7.34
CA ARG A 97 5.56 19.33 7.05
C ARG A 97 5.80 18.85 5.63
N PHE A 98 5.09 17.82 5.18
CA PHE A 98 5.20 17.33 3.80
C PHE A 98 4.69 18.35 2.80
N THR A 99 3.59 19.05 3.08
CA THR A 99 3.09 20.13 2.22
C THR A 99 4.10 21.27 2.09
N THR A 100 4.72 21.67 3.21
CA THR A 100 5.75 22.73 3.21
C THR A 100 6.96 22.32 2.37
N ARG A 101 7.35 21.04 2.41
CA ARG A 101 8.55 20.55 1.73
C ARG A 101 8.33 20.18 0.26
N TYR A 102 7.20 19.58 -0.06
CA TYR A 102 6.93 18.93 -1.34
C TYR A 102 5.73 19.53 -2.10
N GLY A 103 5.07 20.55 -1.54
CA GLY A 103 3.85 21.12 -2.08
C GLY A 103 2.60 20.32 -1.70
N GLU A 104 1.43 20.75 -2.19
CA GLU A 104 0.15 20.15 -1.81
C GLU A 104 0.05 18.67 -2.18
N GLY A 105 -0.33 17.86 -1.20
CA GLY A 105 -0.65 16.45 -1.40
C GLY A 105 -2.02 16.27 -2.05
N ARG A 106 -2.23 15.15 -2.72
CA ARG A 106 -3.54 14.80 -3.32
C ARG A 106 -4.26 13.78 -2.44
N ASN A 107 -5.57 13.93 -2.28
CA ASN A 107 -6.42 12.86 -1.77
C ASN A 107 -6.95 12.03 -2.94
N PRO A 108 -6.54 10.77 -3.11
CA PRO A 108 -6.90 9.98 -4.29
C PRO A 108 -8.35 9.46 -4.25
N TRP A 109 -9.02 9.54 -3.10
CA TRP A 109 -10.41 9.05 -2.96
C TRP A 109 -11.46 10.13 -3.20
N HIS A 110 -11.07 11.42 -3.26
CA HIS A 110 -11.98 12.57 -3.36
C HIS A 110 -13.12 12.57 -2.33
N ASP A 111 -13.01 11.77 -1.28
CA ASP A 111 -13.99 11.64 -0.21
C ASP A 111 -13.46 12.43 1.01
N PRO A 112 -14.19 13.46 1.48
CA PRO A 112 -13.80 14.25 2.63
C PRO A 112 -13.77 13.46 3.94
N LEU A 113 -14.46 12.30 4.02
CA LEU A 113 -14.41 11.42 5.17
C LEU A 113 -13.10 10.64 5.23
N ILE A 114 -12.49 10.34 4.07
CA ILE A 114 -11.20 9.65 3.98
C ILE A 114 -10.09 10.69 4.06
N GLN A 115 -9.55 10.86 5.26
CA GLN A 115 -8.42 11.76 5.51
C GLN A 115 -7.12 11.07 5.08
N ALA A 116 -6.75 11.25 3.82
CA ALA A 116 -5.51 10.76 3.25
C ALA A 116 -4.84 11.81 2.35
N CYS A 117 -3.52 11.79 2.32
CA CYS A 117 -2.71 12.66 1.47
C CYS A 117 -1.58 11.86 0.84
N VAL A 118 -1.39 12.06 -0.47
CA VAL A 118 -0.38 11.38 -1.27
C VAL A 118 0.49 12.40 -1.99
N TRP A 119 1.81 12.22 -1.90
CA TRP A 119 2.80 13.00 -2.64
C TRP A 119 3.59 12.06 -3.56
N GLN A 120 3.93 12.56 -4.75
CA GLN A 120 4.84 11.90 -5.68
C GLN A 120 6.10 12.76 -5.78
N VAL A 121 7.20 12.27 -5.21
CA VAL A 121 8.44 13.03 -5.08
C VAL A 121 9.60 12.16 -5.51
N ASN A 122 10.40 12.64 -6.46
CA ASN A 122 11.52 11.90 -7.03
C ASN A 122 11.13 10.50 -7.56
N GLY A 123 9.88 10.21 -7.93
CA GLY A 123 9.47 8.84 -8.30
C GLY A 123 9.24 7.90 -7.12
N ARG A 124 9.13 8.46 -5.91
CA ARG A 124 8.67 7.79 -4.70
C ARG A 124 7.28 8.31 -4.37
N ARG A 125 6.43 7.42 -3.87
CA ARG A 125 5.11 7.75 -3.35
C ARG A 125 5.17 7.82 -1.84
N ILE A 126 4.85 8.98 -1.27
CA ILE A 126 4.60 9.13 0.16
C ILE A 126 3.09 9.16 0.34
N ALA A 127 2.52 8.33 1.21
CA ALA A 127 1.13 8.45 1.57
C ALA A 127 0.94 8.40 3.08
N ILE A 128 0.12 9.33 3.60
CA ILE A 128 -0.37 9.29 4.97
C ILE A 128 -1.88 9.09 4.95
N ARG A 129 -2.40 8.32 5.90
CA ARG A 129 -3.82 8.08 6.09
C ARG A 129 -4.16 8.11 7.56
N PHE A 130 -5.20 8.84 7.92
CA PHE A 130 -5.77 8.87 9.25
C PHE A 130 -6.97 7.91 9.33
N PHE A 131 -6.99 7.10 10.38
CA PHE A 131 -8.10 6.25 10.78
C PHE A 131 -8.69 6.80 12.06
N ASN A 132 -10.02 6.94 12.10
CA ASN A 132 -10.71 7.54 13.25
C ASN A 132 -12.05 6.88 13.61
N LEU A 133 -12.52 5.89 12.84
CA LEU A 133 -13.87 5.32 12.99
C LEU A 133 -13.98 4.23 14.06
N GLN A 134 -13.03 3.29 14.11
CA GLN A 134 -13.06 2.16 15.06
C GLN A 134 -11.98 2.27 16.13
N HIS A 135 -10.85 2.83 15.73
CA HIS A 135 -9.70 3.15 16.56
C HIS A 135 -9.04 4.35 15.88
N SER A 136 -8.19 5.05 16.62
CA SER A 136 -7.36 6.10 16.05
C SER A 136 -6.00 5.56 15.64
N GLY A 137 -5.56 5.93 14.45
CA GLY A 137 -4.22 5.60 13.99
C GLY A 137 -3.86 6.38 12.75
N MET A 138 -2.56 6.47 12.49
CA MET A 138 -2.04 6.99 11.24
C MET A 138 -1.18 5.92 10.56
N LEU A 139 -1.48 5.63 9.30
CA LEU A 139 -0.58 4.86 8.45
C LEU A 139 0.25 5.82 7.61
N LEU A 140 1.55 5.64 7.62
CA LEU A 140 2.49 6.31 6.72
C LEU A 140 3.18 5.25 5.86
N THR A 141 3.23 5.49 4.55
CA THR A 141 3.90 4.62 3.58
C THR A 141 4.86 5.41 2.72
N VAL A 142 5.96 4.76 2.34
CA VAL A 142 6.92 5.28 1.36
C VAL A 142 7.27 4.16 0.40
N ASP A 143 6.89 4.31 -0.86
CA ASP A 143 7.04 3.28 -1.89
C ASP A 143 7.79 3.82 -3.12
N ASP A 144 8.37 2.92 -3.90
CA ASP A 144 8.67 3.18 -5.31
C ASP A 144 7.35 3.36 -6.07
N ALA A 145 7.16 4.52 -6.70
CA ALA A 145 5.88 4.87 -7.31
C ALA A 145 5.50 3.95 -8.49
N GLY A 146 6.50 3.50 -9.26
CA GLY A 146 6.31 2.62 -10.41
C GLY A 146 5.93 1.21 -9.96
N LEU A 147 6.67 0.65 -9.00
CA LEU A 147 6.38 -0.65 -8.43
C LEU A 147 5.04 -0.66 -7.68
N ALA A 148 4.71 0.42 -6.96
CA ALA A 148 3.43 0.54 -6.28
C ALA A 148 2.26 0.47 -7.26
N THR A 149 2.32 1.27 -8.34
CA THR A 149 1.31 1.28 -9.41
C THR A 149 1.20 -0.11 -10.07
N ALA A 150 2.33 -0.77 -10.32
CA ALA A 150 2.35 -2.11 -10.91
C ALA A 150 1.74 -3.16 -9.98
N SER A 151 2.02 -3.10 -8.68
CA SER A 151 1.47 -4.02 -7.68
C SER A 151 -0.05 -3.84 -7.55
N GLU A 152 -0.55 -2.59 -7.54
CA GLU A 152 -1.98 -2.30 -7.47
C GLU A 152 -2.71 -2.78 -8.71
N ALA A 153 -2.10 -2.62 -9.90
CA ALA A 153 -2.65 -3.13 -11.14
C ALA A 153 -2.69 -4.67 -11.18
N GLU A 154 -1.70 -5.35 -10.59
CA GLU A 154 -1.70 -6.81 -10.45
C GLU A 154 -2.77 -7.29 -9.46
N ILE A 155 -2.87 -6.66 -8.28
CA ILE A 155 -3.91 -6.97 -7.28
C ILE A 155 -5.30 -6.79 -7.90
N ARG A 156 -5.53 -5.69 -8.64
CA ARG A 156 -6.80 -5.46 -9.35
C ARG A 156 -7.07 -6.52 -10.41
N ARG A 157 -6.05 -6.98 -11.14
CA ARG A 157 -6.20 -8.06 -12.13
C ARG A 157 -6.57 -9.40 -11.47
N ARG A 158 -5.98 -9.72 -10.31
CA ARG A 158 -6.30 -10.94 -9.56
C ARG A 158 -7.67 -10.89 -8.86
N GLY A 159 -8.08 -9.70 -8.41
CA GLY A 159 -9.37 -9.48 -7.75
C GLY A 159 -10.52 -9.16 -8.71
N ALA A 160 -10.25 -8.98 -10.01
CA ALA A 160 -11.29 -8.87 -11.01
C ALA A 160 -12.05 -10.21 -11.09
N PRO A 161 -13.39 -10.22 -11.11
CA PRO A 161 -14.13 -11.43 -11.39
C PRO A 161 -13.64 -12.00 -12.72
N THR A 162 -13.19 -13.26 -12.71
CA THR A 162 -13.03 -14.05 -13.92
C THR A 162 -14.42 -14.12 -14.58
N HIS A 163 -14.66 -13.28 -15.58
CA HIS A 163 -15.72 -13.40 -16.60
C HIS A 163 -16.04 -14.89 -16.88
N TRP A 164 -17.26 -15.43 -16.88
CA TRP A 164 -18.51 -15.04 -17.57
C TRP A 164 -18.37 -14.75 -19.07
N ASN A 165 -17.38 -15.35 -19.75
CA ASN A 165 -17.28 -15.28 -21.21
C ASN A 165 -16.73 -16.55 -21.91
N ASP A 166 -16.78 -17.72 -21.25
CA ASP A 166 -16.49 -19.03 -21.88
C ASP A 166 -17.74 -19.89 -22.09
N SER A 167 -18.94 -19.30 -22.07
CA SER A 167 -20.10 -19.98 -22.66
C SER A 167 -19.99 -19.80 -24.16
N GLU A 168 -19.50 -20.83 -24.85
CA GLU A 168 -19.75 -21.03 -26.26
C GLU A 168 -21.23 -20.73 -26.55
N GLU A 169 -21.51 -19.60 -27.19
CA GLU A 169 -22.72 -19.44 -28.00
C GLU A 169 -22.59 -20.42 -29.16
N GLY A 170 -22.87 -21.68 -28.88
CA GLY A 170 -22.73 -22.78 -29.81
C GLY A 170 -23.46 -23.98 -29.25
N THR A 171 -24.64 -24.27 -29.81
CA THR A 171 -25.48 -25.45 -29.53
C THR A 171 -26.15 -25.51 -28.14
N SER A 172 -27.28 -24.81 -28.02
CA SER A 172 -28.35 -25.26 -27.11
C SER A 172 -28.79 -26.68 -27.51
N PRO A 173 -28.85 -27.65 -26.59
CA PRO A 173 -29.35 -29.00 -26.85
C PRO A 173 -30.87 -29.06 -27.03
N PHE A 174 -31.58 -27.94 -26.88
CA PHE A 174 -33.02 -27.86 -27.09
C PHE A 174 -33.35 -27.64 -28.57
N ASN A 175 -33.21 -28.70 -29.37
CA ASN A 175 -34.00 -28.83 -30.59
C ASN A 175 -35.48 -28.96 -30.20
N LEU A 176 -36.22 -27.86 -30.25
CA LEU A 176 -37.67 -27.90 -30.18
C LEU A 176 -38.19 -28.71 -31.39
N PRO A 177 -38.98 -29.77 -31.19
CA PRO A 177 -39.57 -30.49 -32.30
C PRO A 177 -40.52 -29.56 -33.07
N ARG A 178 -40.36 -29.51 -34.40
CA ARG A 178 -41.34 -28.90 -35.30
C ARG A 178 -42.67 -29.64 -35.12
N MET A 179 -43.59 -29.05 -34.36
CA MET A 179 -44.98 -29.50 -34.37
C MET A 179 -45.55 -29.23 -35.76
N GLY A 180 -45.98 -30.32 -36.39
CA GLY A 180 -46.47 -30.34 -37.76
C GLY A 180 -47.74 -29.53 -37.96
N ALA A 181 -47.86 -29.01 -39.17
CA ALA A 181 -49.10 -28.58 -39.75
C ALA A 181 -50.07 -29.77 -39.92
N LYS A 182 -51.33 -29.55 -39.55
CA LYS A 182 -52.60 -30.13 -40.04
C LYS A 182 -53.64 -29.82 -38.94
N SER A 183 -54.82 -29.26 -39.21
CA SER A 183 -55.62 -29.17 -40.44
C SER A 183 -56.55 -27.98 -40.34
#